data_AF-A0A530H8M9-F1
#
_entry.id   AF-A0A530H8M9-F1
#
_cell.length_a   1.000
_cell.length_b   1.000
_cell.length_c   1.000
_cell.angle_alpha   90.00
_cell.angle_beta   90.00
_cell.angle_gamma   90.00
#
_symmetry.space_group_name_H-M   'P 1'
#
loop_
_entity.id
_entity.type
_entity.pdbx_description
1 polymer ?
#
loop_
_entity_poly.entity_id
_entity_poly.type
_entity_poly.pdbx_seq_one_letter_code
_entity_poly.pdbx_strand_id
1 'polypeptide(L)'
;MIKTQATVTSSTKAKPAKKKPAPKGKAGKAKAKPGAAKPAPQPKAEPRAKGERPQGGGSQPKLTEKDMPRVIETLRQYGGIKSVAADKLNVSRTTLYAFLNEHQPALDAAAEIDDEIKDIAEGKVIMAIRAGDMQTVRWYLELKGKDRGYVRRVEQTGKDGGPIETQQKANPKDYTDEELD
;
A
#
# COMPACT_ATOMS: atom_id res chain seq x y z
N MET A 1 3.96 -71.68 5.28
CA MET A 1 3.40 -71.00 4.10
C MET A 1 4.45 -70.03 3.55
N ILE A 2 4.83 -70.27 2.28
CA ILE A 2 5.55 -69.41 1.31
C ILE A 2 6.94 -68.88 1.70
N LYS A 3 7.97 -69.63 1.29
CA LYS A 3 9.32 -69.16 0.93
C LYS A 3 9.27 -68.60 -0.50
N THR A 4 9.81 -67.41 -0.74
CA THR A 4 10.46 -67.08 -2.03
C THR A 4 11.59 -66.07 -1.82
N GLN A 5 12.82 -66.49 -2.11
CA GLN A 5 13.98 -65.65 -2.40
C GLN A 5 14.35 -65.85 -3.88
N ALA A 6 14.83 -64.79 -4.55
CA ALA A 6 15.65 -64.81 -5.76
C ALA A 6 16.31 -63.40 -5.92
N THR A 7 17.61 -63.23 -5.62
CA THR A 7 18.78 -63.18 -6.56
C THR A 7 18.60 -62.21 -7.75
N VAL A 8 19.19 -61.00 -7.75
CA VAL A 8 20.55 -60.56 -8.19
C VAL A 8 20.89 -60.79 -9.67
N THR A 9 21.04 -59.71 -10.46
CA THR A 9 22.19 -59.39 -11.37
C THR A 9 21.93 -58.06 -12.14
N SER A 10 22.67 -56.99 -11.84
CA SER A 10 23.79 -56.39 -12.62
C SER A 10 23.40 -55.73 -13.97
N SER A 11 23.38 -54.39 -14.02
CA SER A 11 24.43 -53.52 -14.59
C SER A 11 24.36 -53.33 -16.12
N THR A 12 24.15 -52.09 -16.56
CA THR A 12 25.08 -51.43 -17.51
C THR A 12 24.82 -49.92 -17.65
N LYS A 13 25.94 -49.20 -17.69
CA LYS A 13 26.15 -47.75 -17.64
C LYS A 13 26.51 -47.30 -19.06
N ALA A 14 25.91 -46.23 -19.59
CA ALA A 14 26.43 -45.58 -20.81
C ALA A 14 26.02 -44.10 -20.97
N LYS A 15 27.04 -43.23 -20.99
CA LYS A 15 27.13 -41.89 -21.60
C LYS A 15 28.64 -41.64 -21.81
N PRO A 16 29.15 -40.73 -22.68
CA PRO A 16 28.51 -39.87 -23.70
C PRO A 16 29.21 -39.94 -25.09
N ALA A 17 28.64 -39.33 -26.14
CA ALA A 17 29.37 -39.06 -27.39
C ALA A 17 29.15 -37.62 -27.89
N LYS A 18 30.26 -36.92 -28.15
CA LYS A 18 30.37 -35.57 -28.73
C LYS A 18 30.44 -35.65 -30.26
N LYS A 19 29.75 -34.76 -30.97
CA LYS A 19 30.13 -34.30 -32.33
C LYS A 19 29.63 -32.85 -32.56
N LYS A 20 30.48 -31.98 -33.12
CA LYS A 20 30.25 -30.58 -33.59
C LYS A 20 30.43 -30.55 -35.15
N PRO A 21 30.21 -29.43 -35.90
CA PRO A 21 28.95 -28.69 -36.15
C PRO A 21 28.70 -28.29 -37.65
N ALA A 22 27.45 -27.88 -37.97
CA ALA A 22 26.95 -27.00 -39.06
C ALA A 22 27.10 -27.42 -40.57
N PRO A 23 26.11 -27.07 -41.45
CA PRO A 23 26.04 -25.71 -42.01
C PRO A 23 24.62 -25.10 -42.15
N LYS A 24 24.63 -23.84 -42.59
CA LYS A 24 23.62 -22.76 -42.56
C LYS A 24 22.35 -23.01 -43.41
N GLY A 25 21.20 -22.53 -42.93
CA GLY A 25 19.95 -22.45 -43.68
C GLY A 25 18.99 -21.36 -43.18
N LYS A 26 19.08 -20.18 -43.82
CA LYS A 26 18.13 -19.06 -44.02
C LYS A 26 17.05 -18.68 -42.97
N ALA A 27 17.25 -17.45 -42.47
CA ALA A 27 16.31 -16.42 -42.03
C ALA A 27 14.79 -16.64 -42.24
N GLY A 28 14.07 -16.64 -41.11
CA GLY A 28 12.65 -16.32 -41.01
C GLY A 28 12.46 -15.28 -39.90
N LYS A 29 11.85 -14.15 -40.25
CA LYS A 29 11.79 -12.89 -39.50
C LYS A 29 10.39 -12.74 -38.89
N ALA A 30 10.25 -12.74 -37.55
CA ALA A 30 9.12 -12.16 -36.82
C ALA A 30 9.47 -12.09 -35.31
N LYS A 31 9.68 -10.89 -34.75
CA LYS A 31 8.72 -10.16 -33.88
C LYS A 31 8.34 -10.96 -32.61
N ALA A 32 8.44 -10.47 -31.38
CA ALA A 32 8.84 -9.19 -30.81
C ALA A 32 9.23 -9.45 -29.33
N LYS A 33 10.14 -8.64 -28.78
CA LYS A 33 10.38 -8.56 -27.33
C LYS A 33 9.05 -8.18 -26.64
N PRO A 34 8.68 -8.73 -25.47
CA PRO A 34 7.67 -8.08 -24.65
C PRO A 34 8.33 -6.79 -24.14
N GLY A 35 8.04 -5.69 -24.84
CA GLY A 35 8.40 -4.37 -24.39
C GLY A 35 7.75 -4.16 -23.04
N ALA A 36 8.56 -3.78 -22.06
CA ALA A 36 8.06 -3.02 -20.92
C ALA A 36 7.14 -1.93 -21.49
N ALA A 37 5.85 -2.05 -21.21
CA ALA A 37 4.91 -1.00 -21.55
C ALA A 37 5.46 0.26 -20.88
N LYS A 38 5.94 1.21 -21.70
CA LYS A 38 6.23 2.55 -21.20
C LYS A 38 4.96 2.99 -20.46
N PRO A 39 5.06 3.44 -19.20
CA PRO A 39 3.92 4.09 -18.57
C PRO A 39 3.48 5.19 -19.53
N ALA A 40 2.16 5.25 -19.80
CA ALA A 40 1.57 6.36 -20.52
C ALA A 40 2.16 7.67 -19.98
N PRO A 41 2.46 8.66 -20.85
CA PRO A 41 2.98 9.93 -20.38
C PRO A 41 1.98 10.45 -19.34
N GLN A 42 2.40 10.41 -18.09
CA GLN A 42 1.71 11.11 -17.02
C GLN A 42 1.53 12.53 -17.55
N PRO A 43 0.32 13.13 -17.46
CA PRO A 43 0.20 14.55 -17.74
C PRO A 43 1.31 15.22 -16.93
N LYS A 44 2.21 15.91 -17.63
CA LYS A 44 3.40 16.51 -17.03
C LYS A 44 2.92 17.21 -15.78
N ALA A 45 3.33 16.73 -14.62
CA ALA A 45 3.12 17.46 -13.40
C ALA A 45 3.80 18.79 -13.64
N GLU A 46 3.00 19.83 -13.85
CA GLU A 46 3.45 21.20 -13.79
C GLU A 46 4.30 21.32 -12.52
N PRO A 47 5.44 22.01 -12.56
CA PRO A 47 6.29 22.13 -11.39
C PRO A 47 5.40 22.66 -10.27
N ARG A 48 5.16 21.80 -9.27
CA ARG A 48 4.36 22.12 -8.10
C ARG A 48 5.01 23.35 -7.48
N ALA A 49 4.42 24.52 -7.73
CA ALA A 49 4.78 25.72 -7.02
C ALA A 49 4.73 25.33 -5.54
N LYS A 50 5.87 25.39 -4.86
CA LYS A 50 5.92 25.25 -3.41
C LYS A 50 4.85 26.22 -2.92
N GLY A 51 3.78 25.70 -2.32
CA GLY A 51 2.76 26.54 -1.72
C GLY A 51 3.45 27.35 -0.64
N GLU A 52 3.87 28.56 -0.97
CA GLU A 52 4.14 29.59 0.02
C GLU A 52 2.84 29.69 0.79
N ARG A 53 2.85 29.20 2.03
CA ARG A 53 1.80 29.54 2.99
C ARG A 53 1.84 31.07 3.04
N PRO A 54 0.77 31.78 2.64
CA PRO A 54 0.78 33.23 2.75
C PRO A 54 0.95 33.55 4.23
N GLN A 55 2.12 34.05 4.59
CA GLN A 55 2.34 34.71 5.87
C GLN A 55 1.62 36.04 5.77
N GLY A 56 0.32 36.01 6.05
CA GLY A 56 -0.54 37.18 6.02
C GLY A 56 -1.60 37.01 7.08
N GLY A 57 -1.49 37.82 8.15
CA GLY A 57 -2.46 37.93 9.23
C GLY A 57 -3.78 38.55 8.79
N GLY A 58 -4.46 37.90 7.84
CA GLY A 58 -5.85 38.16 7.50
C GLY A 58 -6.74 37.10 8.14
N SER A 59 -7.85 37.54 8.74
CA SER A 59 -8.89 36.63 9.24
C SER A 59 -9.39 35.78 8.07
N GLN A 60 -9.07 34.49 8.09
CA GLN A 60 -9.55 33.56 7.06
C GLN A 60 -11.08 33.52 7.10
N PRO A 61 -11.76 33.43 5.94
CA PRO A 61 -13.22 33.42 5.90
C PRO A 61 -13.74 32.23 6.71
N LYS A 62 -14.73 32.49 7.57
CA LYS A 62 -15.44 31.43 8.30
C LYS A 62 -16.38 30.74 7.33
N LEU A 63 -16.25 29.42 7.22
CA LEU A 63 -17.24 28.59 6.53
C LEU A 63 -18.54 28.62 7.32
N THR A 64 -19.65 28.75 6.60
CA THR A 64 -21.00 28.72 7.18
C THR A 64 -21.80 27.56 6.60
N GLU A 65 -22.95 27.26 7.19
CA GLU A 65 -23.84 26.18 6.72
C GLU A 65 -24.22 26.34 5.23
N LYS A 66 -24.31 27.57 4.72
CA LYS A 66 -24.57 27.87 3.30
C LYS A 66 -23.44 27.39 2.37
N ASP A 67 -22.21 27.32 2.86
CA ASP A 67 -21.05 26.87 2.11
C ASP A 67 -20.94 25.35 2.08
N MET A 68 -21.76 24.62 2.85
CA MET A 68 -21.69 23.17 2.97
C MET A 68 -21.74 22.43 1.62
N PRO A 69 -22.66 22.76 0.68
CA PRO A 69 -22.66 22.09 -0.62
C PRO A 69 -21.37 22.31 -1.40
N ARG A 70 -20.81 23.53 -1.31
CA ARG A 70 -19.53 23.88 -1.97
C ARG A 70 -18.37 23.10 -1.36
N VAL A 71 -18.36 22.92 -0.03
CA VAL A 71 -17.35 22.14 0.69
C VAL A 71 -17.40 20.68 0.26
N ILE A 72 -18.59 20.07 0.25
CA ILE A 72 -18.78 18.66 -0.13
C ILE A 72 -18.39 18.44 -1.60
N GLU A 73 -18.82 19.31 -2.50
CA GLU A 73 -18.46 19.21 -3.93
C GLU A 73 -16.94 19.30 -4.12
N THR A 74 -16.29 20.23 -3.42
CA THR A 74 -14.83 20.36 -3.47
C THR A 74 -14.14 19.11 -2.91
N LEU A 75 -14.61 18.56 -1.79
CA LEU A 75 -14.07 17.32 -1.25
C LEU A 75 -14.23 16.17 -2.25
N ARG A 76 -15.38 16.05 -2.90
CA ARG A 76 -15.66 14.99 -3.88
C ARG A 76 -14.75 15.13 -5.10
N GLN A 77 -14.60 16.34 -5.64
CA GLN A 77 -13.74 16.62 -6.79
C GLN A 77 -12.26 16.26 -6.54
N TYR A 78 -11.78 16.46 -5.31
CA TYR A 78 -10.37 16.20 -4.94
C TYR A 78 -10.19 14.92 -4.10
N GLY A 79 -11.17 14.01 -4.13
CA GLY A 79 -11.07 12.68 -3.53
C GLY A 79 -10.85 12.67 -2.03
N GLY A 80 -11.54 13.55 -1.30
CA GLY A 80 -11.51 13.62 0.17
C GLY A 80 -10.24 14.26 0.75
N ILE A 81 -9.26 14.66 -0.09
CA ILE A 81 -7.98 15.20 0.36
C ILE A 81 -8.18 16.61 0.96
N LYS A 82 -8.36 16.65 2.29
CA LYS A 82 -8.71 17.86 3.05
C LYS A 82 -7.70 19.01 2.90
N SER A 83 -6.41 18.71 2.71
CA SER A 83 -5.42 19.76 2.43
C SER A 83 -5.65 20.43 1.09
N VAL A 84 -5.92 19.65 0.05
CA VAL A 84 -6.17 20.18 -1.30
C VAL A 84 -7.51 20.91 -1.33
N ALA A 85 -8.54 20.36 -0.70
CA ALA A 85 -9.84 21.01 -0.60
C ALA A 85 -9.75 22.35 0.16
N ALA A 86 -9.02 22.42 1.27
CA ALA A 86 -8.82 23.66 2.02
C ALA A 86 -8.11 24.74 1.16
N ASP A 87 -7.05 24.35 0.44
CA ASP A 87 -6.35 25.26 -0.48
C ASP A 87 -7.29 25.77 -1.59
N LYS A 88 -8.17 24.92 -2.13
CA LYS A 88 -9.13 25.27 -3.19
C LYS A 88 -10.30 26.13 -2.71
N LEU A 89 -10.70 25.95 -1.45
CA LEU A 89 -11.73 26.76 -0.79
C LEU A 89 -11.16 28.08 -0.24
N ASN A 90 -9.83 28.27 -0.27
CA ASN A 90 -9.13 29.41 0.33
C ASN A 90 -9.42 29.55 1.83
N VAL A 91 -9.36 28.43 2.54
CA VAL A 91 -9.53 28.34 4.00
C VAL A 91 -8.36 27.61 4.62
N SER A 92 -8.10 27.84 5.91
CA SER A 92 -7.10 27.05 6.62
C SER A 92 -7.59 25.59 6.77
N ARG A 93 -6.65 24.64 6.77
CA ARG A 93 -6.97 23.22 7.06
C ARG A 93 -7.72 23.08 8.38
N THR A 94 -7.27 23.79 9.42
CA THR A 94 -7.91 23.78 10.75
C THR A 94 -9.37 24.25 10.69
N THR A 95 -9.64 25.29 9.91
CA THR A 95 -11.01 25.80 9.69
C THR A 95 -11.88 24.76 9.01
N LEU A 96 -11.37 24.07 7.99
CA LEU A 96 -12.11 23.00 7.32
C LEU A 96 -12.39 21.82 8.27
N TYR A 97 -11.41 21.40 9.09
CA TYR A 97 -11.64 20.35 10.09
C TYR A 97 -12.68 20.75 11.13
N ALA A 98 -12.60 21.98 11.64
CA ALA A 98 -13.58 22.49 12.60
C ALA A 98 -14.99 22.49 11.99
N PHE A 99 -15.13 22.98 10.75
CA PHE A 99 -16.39 22.97 10.02
C PHE A 99 -16.96 21.55 9.84
N LEU A 100 -16.14 20.59 9.42
CA LEU A 100 -16.60 19.20 9.27
C LEU A 100 -17.05 18.60 10.61
N ASN A 101 -16.33 18.86 11.69
CA ASN A 101 -16.68 18.33 13.01
C ASN A 101 -17.94 18.99 13.61
N GLU A 102 -18.21 20.24 13.25
CA GLU A 102 -19.40 20.98 13.71
C GLU A 102 -20.65 20.57 12.93
N HIS A 103 -20.49 20.13 11.67
CA HIS A 103 -21.60 19.79 10.79
C HIS A 103 -21.61 18.31 10.40
N GLN A 104 -22.39 17.51 11.14
CA GLN A 104 -22.50 16.07 10.93
C GLN A 104 -22.76 15.66 9.45
N PRO A 105 -23.68 16.30 8.69
CA PRO A 105 -23.91 15.91 7.30
C PRO A 105 -22.67 16.09 6.40
N ALA A 106 -21.84 17.10 6.67
CA ALA A 106 -20.61 17.33 5.93
C ALA A 106 -19.53 16.29 6.29
N LEU A 107 -19.50 15.88 7.55
CA LEU A 107 -18.61 14.82 8.03
C LEU A 107 -18.97 13.47 7.40
N ASP A 108 -20.25 13.13 7.38
CA ASP A 108 -20.75 11.89 6.79
C ASP A 108 -20.45 11.83 5.29
N ALA A 109 -20.73 12.92 4.56
CA ALA A 109 -20.37 13.02 3.14
C ALA A 109 -18.86 12.89 2.91
N ALA A 110 -18.02 13.44 3.80
CA ALA A 110 -16.57 13.28 3.70
C ALA A 110 -16.13 11.82 3.94
N ALA A 111 -16.78 11.10 4.85
CA ALA A 111 -16.51 9.69 5.10
C ALA A 111 -16.93 8.82 3.91
N GLU A 112 -18.10 9.08 3.32
CA GLU A 112 -18.55 8.41 2.09
C GLU A 112 -17.55 8.60 0.94
N ILE A 113 -17.07 9.82 0.74
CA ILE A 113 -16.03 10.11 -0.29
C ILE A 113 -14.75 9.33 0.01
N ASP A 114 -14.34 9.24 1.28
CA ASP A 114 -13.14 8.48 1.66
C ASP A 114 -13.31 6.97 1.38
N ASP A 115 -14.52 6.43 1.53
CA ASP A 115 -14.84 5.04 1.18
C ASP A 115 -14.90 4.80 -0.34
N GLU A 116 -15.51 5.71 -1.11
CA GLU A 116 -15.52 5.65 -2.58
C GLU A 116 -14.09 5.60 -3.16
N ILE A 117 -13.16 6.38 -2.59
CA ILE A 117 -11.76 6.39 -3.02
C ILE A 117 -11.05 5.07 -2.65
N LYS A 118 -11.38 4.47 -1.51
CA LYS A 118 -10.86 3.14 -1.16
C LYS A 118 -11.35 2.08 -2.15
N ASP A 119 -12.63 2.08 -2.51
CA ASP A 119 -13.19 1.14 -3.50
C ASP A 119 -12.49 1.26 -4.86
N ILE A 120 -12.24 2.50 -5.30
CA ILE A 120 -11.46 2.75 -6.53
C ILE A 120 -10.05 2.17 -6.40
N ALA A 121 -9.38 2.36 -5.26
CA ALA A 121 -8.05 1.82 -5.02
C ALA A 121 -8.05 0.29 -5.00
N GLU A 122 -9.05 -0.34 -4.39
CA GLU A 122 -9.23 -1.80 -4.40
C GLU A 122 -9.39 -2.32 -5.84
N GLY A 123 -10.20 -1.65 -6.66
CA GLY A 123 -10.31 -1.96 -8.09
C GLY A 123 -8.97 -1.89 -8.82
N LYS A 124 -8.15 -0.86 -8.55
CA LYS A 124 -6.80 -0.72 -9.12
C LYS A 124 -5.85 -1.83 -8.68
N VAL A 125 -5.93 -2.26 -7.41
CA VAL A 125 -5.15 -3.40 -6.90
C VAL A 125 -5.49 -4.67 -7.70
N ILE A 126 -6.78 -4.96 -7.93
CA ILE A 126 -7.20 -6.12 -8.72
C ILE A 126 -6.71 -6.01 -10.17
N MET A 127 -6.77 -4.83 -10.78
CA MET A 127 -6.24 -4.62 -12.13
C MET A 127 -4.73 -4.88 -12.19
N ALA A 128 -3.95 -4.40 -11.23
CA ALA A 128 -2.50 -4.61 -11.17
C ALA A 128 -2.15 -6.10 -11.00
N ILE A 129 -2.90 -6.81 -10.16
CA ILE A 129 -2.77 -8.28 -10.01
C ILE A 129 -3.02 -9.00 -11.34
N ARG A 130 -4.11 -8.65 -12.05
CA ARG A 130 -4.43 -9.23 -13.36
C ARG A 130 -3.37 -8.90 -14.42
N ALA A 131 -2.75 -7.73 -14.32
CA ALA A 131 -1.65 -7.31 -15.19
C ALA A 131 -0.31 -7.99 -14.88
N GLY A 132 -0.23 -8.79 -13.80
CA GLY A 132 0.97 -9.52 -13.43
C GLY A 132 1.99 -8.70 -12.63
N ASP A 133 1.56 -7.60 -11.97
CA ASP A 133 2.42 -6.90 -11.03
C ASP A 133 2.68 -7.78 -9.78
N MET A 134 3.80 -8.50 -9.81
CA MET A 134 4.18 -9.44 -8.75
C MET A 134 4.41 -8.76 -7.40
N GLN A 135 4.73 -7.46 -7.37
CA GLN A 135 4.85 -6.72 -6.11
C GLN A 135 3.47 -6.53 -5.48
N THR A 136 2.47 -6.11 -6.25
CA THR A 136 1.08 -6.01 -5.77
C THR A 136 0.50 -7.37 -5.40
N VAL A 137 0.77 -8.43 -6.18
CA VAL A 137 0.33 -9.80 -5.87
C VAL A 137 0.88 -10.26 -4.52
N ARG A 138 2.19 -10.09 -4.29
CA ARG A 138 2.82 -10.41 -3.01
C ARG A 138 2.19 -9.61 -1.87
N TRP A 139 2.10 -8.30 -2.01
CA TRP A 139 1.53 -7.41 -1.00
C TRP A 139 0.09 -7.78 -0.65
N TYR A 140 -0.74 -8.08 -1.66
CA TYR A 140 -2.13 -8.48 -1.46
C TYR A 140 -2.24 -9.80 -0.67
N LEU A 141 -1.42 -10.81 -1.00
CA LEU A 141 -1.43 -12.09 -0.29
C LEU A 141 -0.94 -11.96 1.16
N GLU A 142 0.08 -11.13 1.42
CA GLU A 142 0.55 -10.86 2.79
C GLU A 142 -0.52 -10.22 3.68
N LEU A 143 -1.43 -9.42 3.10
CA LEU A 143 -2.51 -8.75 3.83
C LEU A 143 -3.78 -9.61 3.91
N LYS A 144 -4.28 -10.09 2.78
CA LYS A 144 -5.59 -10.76 2.65
C LYS A 144 -5.52 -12.28 2.62
N GLY A 145 -4.37 -12.88 2.33
CA GLY A 145 -4.19 -14.33 2.20
C GLY A 145 -3.70 -15.04 3.47
N LYS A 146 -3.81 -14.40 4.65
CA LYS A 146 -3.32 -14.96 5.92
C LYS A 146 -4.03 -16.26 6.31
N ASP A 147 -5.31 -16.37 5.99
CA ASP A 147 -6.13 -17.59 6.10
C ASP A 147 -5.56 -18.76 5.28
N ARG A 148 -4.79 -18.46 4.22
CA ARG A 148 -4.14 -19.45 3.34
C ARG A 148 -2.67 -19.67 3.65
N GLY A 149 -2.18 -19.17 4.78
CA GLY A 149 -0.81 -19.36 5.22
C GLY A 149 0.20 -18.36 4.66
N TYR A 150 -0.23 -17.27 4.01
CA TYR A 150 0.66 -16.17 3.59
C TYR A 150 1.00 -15.25 4.78
N VAL A 151 1.59 -15.84 5.82
CA VAL A 151 2.07 -15.13 7.02
C VAL A 151 3.56 -15.38 7.19
N ARG A 152 4.28 -14.34 7.63
CA ARG A 152 5.69 -14.45 8.02
C ARG A 152 5.76 -14.68 9.52
N ARG A 153 6.47 -15.73 9.95
CA ARG A 153 6.83 -15.89 11.37
C ARG A 153 7.87 -14.84 11.71
N VAL A 154 7.64 -14.14 12.81
CA VAL A 154 8.60 -13.21 13.41
C VAL A 154 8.87 -13.73 14.82
N GLU A 155 10.13 -13.97 15.13
CA GLU A 155 10.58 -14.32 16.48
C GLU A 155 11.14 -13.07 17.13
N GLN A 156 10.48 -12.56 18.16
CA GLN A 156 10.95 -11.42 18.94
C GLN A 156 11.75 -11.92 20.13
N THR A 157 13.01 -11.52 20.21
CA THR A 157 13.91 -11.84 21.30
C THR A 157 14.55 -10.57 21.84
N GLY A 158 15.06 -10.64 23.07
CA GLY A 158 15.87 -9.60 23.66
C GLY A 158 17.28 -9.55 23.05
N LYS A 159 18.13 -8.70 23.63
CA LYS A 159 19.50 -8.55 23.18
C LYS A 159 20.21 -9.91 23.15
N ASP A 160 20.89 -10.20 22.04
CA ASP A 160 21.64 -11.45 21.82
C ASP A 160 20.79 -12.73 21.94
N GLY A 161 19.49 -12.66 21.65
CA GLY A 161 18.56 -13.80 21.78
C GLY A 161 18.06 -14.03 23.21
N GLY A 162 18.38 -13.13 24.14
CA GLY A 162 17.97 -13.20 25.54
C GLY A 162 16.51 -12.83 25.79
N PRO A 163 16.09 -12.78 27.06
CA PRO A 163 14.75 -12.35 27.45
C PRO A 163 14.46 -10.89 27.03
N ILE A 164 13.20 -10.58 26.71
CA ILE A 164 12.77 -9.20 26.44
C ILE A 164 12.75 -8.43 27.78
N GLU A 165 13.66 -7.47 27.93
CA GLU A 165 13.68 -6.55 29.07
C GLU A 165 12.67 -5.42 28.86
N THR A 166 11.78 -5.20 29.84
CA THR A 166 10.83 -4.09 29.84
C THR A 166 11.12 -3.17 31.04
N GLN A 167 11.14 -1.86 30.79
CA GLN A 167 11.23 -0.85 31.85
C GLN A 167 9.94 -0.03 31.83
N GLN A 168 9.17 -0.10 32.90
CA GLN A 168 8.04 0.80 33.14
C GLN A 168 8.52 1.94 34.04
N LYS A 169 8.39 3.18 33.57
CA LYS A 169 8.51 4.34 34.46
C LYS A 169 7.19 4.48 35.20
N ALA A 170 7.24 4.41 36.52
CA ALA A 170 6.06 4.61 37.35
C ALA A 170 5.54 6.03 37.12
N ASN A 171 4.24 6.16 36.82
CA ASN A 171 3.62 7.46 36.63
C ASN A 171 3.26 8.00 38.02
N PRO A 172 3.69 9.21 38.41
CA PRO A 172 3.42 9.77 39.74
C PRO A 172 1.94 9.96 40.08
N LYS A 173 1.04 9.78 39.11
CA LYS A 173 -0.42 9.88 39.28
C LYS A 173 -1.08 8.58 39.73
N ASP A 174 -0.35 7.46 39.69
CA ASP A 174 -0.86 6.14 40.03
C ASP A 174 -0.56 5.77 41.50
N TYR A 175 0.11 6.65 42.24
CA TYR A 175 0.30 6.57 43.70
C TYR A 175 -0.60 7.60 44.37
N THR A 176 -1.37 7.17 45.37
CA THR A 176 -2.05 8.09 46.29
C THR A 176 -1.01 8.78 47.17
N ASP A 177 -1.23 10.05 47.52
CA ASP A 177 -0.30 10.89 48.31
C ASP A 177 0.17 10.24 49.64
N GLU A 178 -0.53 9.21 50.12
CA GLU A 178 -0.18 8.42 51.31
C GLU A 178 1.03 7.48 51.13
N GLU A 179 1.46 7.18 49.91
CA GLU A 179 2.61 6.28 49.62
C GLU A 179 3.87 7.03 49.15
N LEU A 180 3.88 8.37 49.21
CA LEU A 180 4.92 9.24 48.67
C LEU A 180 5.86 9.89 49.72
N ASP A 181 5.81 9.43 50.98
CA ASP A 181 6.72 9.83 52.07
C ASP A 181 7.90 8.85 52.26
#